data_AF-A0AA39J2D0-F1
#
_entry.id   AF-A0AA39J2D0-F1
#
_cell.length_a   1.000
_cell.length_b   1.000
_cell.length_c   1.000
_cell.angle_alpha   90.00
_cell.angle_beta   90.00
_cell.angle_gamma   90.00
#
_symmetry.space_group_name_H-M   'P 1'
#
loop_
_entity.id
_entity.type
_entity.pdbx_description
1 polymer ?
#
loop_
_entity_poly.entity_id
_entity_poly.type
_entity_poly.pdbx_seq_one_letter_code
_entity_poly.pdbx_strand_id
1 'polypeptide(L)'
;MAWAPEAIWDADAEKYLVYWSSRFYDADDTAVRPGISPPLPVLMYIHSTLEQLQRTVSYPPTLPTSERSLKRWITSSYLALPIIDLTILPLSDGEYIRFIKNETVLHVWAERSNGGLFGTWTKIGDGYVNPYVTEGPLAFHDNEGYVPQYTDDGGVTWVNGDRSNFPALTKHGVVVPVNQTQYDAIEAKWV
;
A
#
# COMPACT_ATOMS: atom_id res chain seq x y z
N MET A 1 -16.49 2.41 2.66
CA MET A 1 -15.95 1.05 2.41
C MET A 1 -14.44 1.08 2.59
N ALA A 2 -13.80 -0.01 3.01
CA ALA A 2 -12.35 -0.13 3.13
C ALA A 2 -11.86 -1.34 2.32
N TRP A 3 -10.86 -1.18 1.46
CA TRP A 3 -10.32 -2.24 0.62
C TRP A 3 -8.81 -2.06 0.38
N ALA A 4 -8.16 -3.11 -0.14
CA ALA A 4 -6.71 -3.16 -0.35
C ALA A 4 -5.91 -2.68 0.88
N PRO A 5 -6.09 -3.31 2.06
CA PRO A 5 -5.33 -2.92 3.23
C PRO A 5 -3.93 -3.51 3.20
N GLU A 6 -2.97 -2.74 3.71
CA GLU A 6 -1.62 -3.20 4.03
C GLU A 6 -1.18 -2.58 5.37
N ALA A 7 -0.10 -3.12 5.93
CA ALA A 7 0.48 -2.62 7.16
C ALA A 7 2.00 -2.70 7.14
N ILE A 8 2.64 -1.68 7.71
CA ILE A 8 4.09 -1.63 7.94
C ILE A 8 4.38 -1.24 9.39
N TRP A 9 5.53 -1.67 9.89
CA TRP A 9 6.03 -1.28 11.20
C TRP A 9 6.89 -0.03 11.08
N ASP A 10 6.54 1.02 11.84
CA ASP A 10 7.34 2.22 12.05
C ASP A 10 8.15 2.02 13.33
N ALA A 11 9.43 1.68 13.18
CA ALA A 11 10.30 1.37 14.31
C ALA A 11 10.60 2.59 15.19
N ASP A 12 10.71 3.78 14.59
CA ASP A 12 11.02 5.01 15.32
C ASP A 12 9.86 5.43 16.23
N ALA A 13 8.62 5.18 15.77
CA ALA A 13 7.41 5.51 16.52
C ALA A 13 6.87 4.36 17.37
N GLU A 14 7.46 3.16 17.27
CA GLU A 14 6.98 1.89 17.84
C GLU A 14 5.49 1.62 17.56
N LYS A 15 5.09 1.82 16.30
CA LYS A 15 3.69 1.73 15.88
C LYS A 15 3.55 1.03 14.54
N TYR A 16 2.36 0.50 14.32
CA TYR A 16 1.95 0.06 13.00
C TYR A 16 1.33 1.22 12.25
N LEU A 17 1.76 1.41 11.01
CA LEU A 17 0.98 2.14 10.02
C LEU A 17 0.14 1.14 9.25
N VAL A 18 -1.18 1.18 9.44
CA VAL A 18 -2.16 0.41 8.67
C VAL A 18 -2.83 1.36 7.71
N TYR A 19 -2.82 1.06 6.41
CA TYR A 19 -3.39 1.91 5.38
C TYR A 19 -4.25 1.11 4.40
N TRP A 20 -5.20 1.80 3.76
CA TRP A 20 -6.16 1.19 2.84
C TRP A 20 -6.77 2.22 1.90
N SER A 21 -7.41 1.74 0.85
CA SER A 21 -8.23 2.56 -0.04
C SER A 21 -9.67 2.65 0.47
N SER A 22 -10.27 3.83 0.39
CA SER A 22 -11.62 4.10 0.87
C SER A 22 -12.41 4.97 -0.10
N ARG A 23 -13.73 4.91 0.04
CA ARG A 23 -14.68 5.82 -0.58
C ARG A 23 -15.76 6.13 0.44
N PHE A 24 -16.06 7.41 0.57
CA PHE A 24 -17.06 7.94 1.48
C PHE A 24 -18.25 8.44 0.68
N TYR A 25 -19.43 8.08 1.15
CA TYR A 25 -20.71 8.49 0.61
C TYR A 25 -21.46 9.24 1.70
N ASP A 26 -22.36 10.13 1.33
CA ASP A 26 -23.21 10.82 2.31
C ASP A 26 -24.13 9.81 3.02
N ALA A 27 -24.47 10.09 4.27
CA ALA A 27 -25.22 9.14 5.11
C ALA A 27 -26.66 8.88 4.58
N ASP A 28 -27.20 9.84 3.83
CA ASP A 28 -28.49 9.79 3.14
C ASP A 28 -28.35 9.41 1.65
N ASP A 29 -27.16 9.00 1.21
CA ASP A 29 -26.95 8.50 -0.14
C ASP A 29 -27.63 7.15 -0.33
N THR A 30 -28.90 7.22 -0.72
CA THR A 30 -29.79 6.10 -1.01
C THR A 30 -29.70 5.66 -2.47
N ALA A 31 -28.79 6.27 -3.24
CA ALA A 31 -28.84 6.23 -4.68
C ALA A 31 -27.73 5.38 -5.30
N VAL A 32 -28.13 4.28 -5.94
CA VAL A 32 -27.47 3.89 -7.20
C VAL A 32 -28.11 4.78 -8.29
N ARG A 33 -27.70 6.05 -8.38
CA ARG A 33 -28.25 7.00 -9.36
C ARG A 33 -27.51 6.83 -10.69
N PRO A 34 -28.19 6.43 -11.78
CA PRO A 34 -27.58 6.42 -13.11
C PRO A 34 -27.08 7.83 -13.45
N GLY A 35 -25.81 7.96 -13.83
CA GLY A 35 -25.21 9.22 -14.30
C GLY A 35 -24.57 10.11 -13.23
N ILE A 36 -24.58 9.71 -11.94
CA ILE A 36 -23.76 10.37 -10.92
C ILE A 36 -22.46 9.57 -10.75
N SER A 37 -21.33 10.22 -11.01
CA SER A 37 -20.02 9.61 -10.72
C SER A 37 -19.85 9.45 -9.21
N PRO A 38 -19.42 8.28 -8.73
CA PRO A 38 -19.17 8.08 -7.32
C PRO A 38 -18.05 9.01 -6.83
N PRO A 39 -18.01 9.33 -5.53
CA PRO A 39 -16.92 10.12 -4.95
C PRO A 39 -15.55 9.52 -5.27
N LEU A 40 -14.53 10.38 -5.42
CA LEU A 40 -13.18 9.90 -5.70
C LEU A 40 -12.70 8.98 -4.57
N PRO A 41 -12.07 7.83 -4.89
CA PRO A 41 -11.39 7.04 -3.88
C PRO A 41 -10.23 7.82 -3.26
N VAL A 42 -9.98 7.53 -1.99
CA VAL A 42 -8.96 8.18 -1.16
C VAL A 42 -8.16 7.13 -0.40
N LEU A 43 -6.91 7.44 -0.10
CA LEU A 43 -6.10 6.63 0.81
C LEU A 43 -6.36 7.06 2.25
N MET A 44 -6.54 6.07 3.12
CA MET A 44 -6.78 6.22 4.55
C MET A 44 -5.72 5.48 5.34
N TYR A 45 -5.51 5.89 6.59
CA TYR A 45 -4.62 5.19 7.48
C TYR A 45 -4.97 5.33 8.95
N ILE A 46 -4.37 4.45 9.75
CA ILE A 46 -4.22 4.54 11.20
C ILE A 46 -2.74 4.32 11.53
N HIS A 47 -2.19 5.16 12.41
CA HIS A 47 -0.84 5.02 12.94
C HIS A 47 -0.93 4.80 14.45
N SER A 48 -0.84 3.56 14.90
CA SER A 48 -1.21 3.16 16.26
C SER A 48 -0.43 1.95 16.77
N THR A 49 -0.39 1.78 18.08
CA THR A 49 0.20 0.59 18.69
C THR A 49 -0.67 -0.64 18.43
N LEU A 50 -0.09 -1.83 18.58
CA LEU A 50 -0.86 -3.08 18.44
C LEU A 50 -2.04 -3.14 19.41
N GLU A 51 -1.84 -2.72 20.66
CA GLU A 51 -2.90 -2.67 21.67
C GLU A 51 -4.06 -1.77 21.23
N GLN A 52 -3.75 -0.57 20.73
CA GLN A 52 -4.76 0.35 20.22
C GLN A 52 -5.51 -0.22 19.01
N LEU A 53 -4.81 -0.89 18.10
CA LEU A 53 -5.43 -1.56 16.96
C LEU A 53 -6.39 -2.67 17.42
N GLN A 54 -5.96 -3.53 18.34
CA GLN A 54 -6.81 -4.60 18.91
C GLN A 54 -8.08 -4.03 19.57
N ARG A 55 -7.96 -2.94 20.31
CA ARG A 55 -9.10 -2.24 20.93
C ARG A 55 -9.99 -1.51 19.93
N THR A 56 -9.47 -1.15 18.76
CA THR A 56 -10.22 -0.51 17.67
C THR A 56 -11.10 -1.52 16.94
N VAL A 57 -10.60 -2.74 16.72
CA VAL A 57 -11.28 -3.80 15.96
C VAL A 57 -12.08 -4.78 16.85
N SER A 58 -12.01 -4.66 18.18
CA SER A 58 -12.82 -5.47 19.08
C SER A 58 -14.33 -5.23 18.87
N TYR A 59 -15.15 -6.20 19.25
CA TYR A 59 -16.61 -6.04 19.24
C TYR A 59 -17.18 -6.23 20.67
N PRO A 60 -17.72 -5.17 21.30
CA PRO A 60 -17.73 -3.78 20.81
C PRO A 60 -16.32 -3.16 20.81
N PRO A 61 -16.07 -2.14 19.98
CA PRO A 61 -14.80 -1.40 20.05
C PRO A 61 -14.62 -0.77 21.43
N THR A 62 -13.46 -0.98 22.04
CA THR A 62 -13.13 -0.46 23.38
C THR A 62 -12.23 0.78 23.33
N LEU A 63 -11.75 1.16 22.15
CA LEU A 63 -11.06 2.42 21.94
C LEU A 63 -12.08 3.55 21.65
N PRO A 64 -12.09 4.63 22.45
CA PRO A 64 -12.91 5.82 22.18
C PRO A 64 -12.68 6.35 20.77
N THR A 65 -13.72 6.84 20.11
CA THR A 65 -13.62 7.38 18.74
C THR A 65 -12.64 8.55 18.64
N SER A 66 -12.56 9.39 19.68
CA SER A 66 -11.59 10.48 19.79
C SER A 66 -10.13 10.03 19.82
N GLU A 67 -9.88 8.77 20.20
CA GLU A 67 -8.54 8.18 20.27
C GLU A 67 -8.18 7.38 19.02
N ARG A 68 -9.14 7.16 18.10
CA ARG A 68 -8.88 6.49 16.83
C ARG A 68 -8.11 7.46 15.93
N SER A 69 -6.87 7.10 15.60
CA SER A 69 -5.99 7.90 14.73
C SER A 69 -6.34 7.76 13.24
N LEU A 70 -7.63 7.68 12.90
CA LEU A 70 -8.10 7.56 11.53
C LEU A 70 -7.86 8.87 10.79
N LYS A 71 -7.05 8.82 9.75
CA LYS A 71 -6.65 9.99 8.97
C LYS A 71 -6.70 9.67 7.48
N ARG A 72 -7.01 10.68 6.67
CA ARG A 72 -6.83 10.60 5.21
C ARG A 72 -5.33 10.75 4.93
N TRP A 73 -4.74 9.76 4.27
CA TRP A 73 -3.33 9.79 3.87
C TRP A 73 -3.17 10.71 2.65
N ILE A 74 -1.98 11.32 2.55
CA ILE A 74 -1.55 12.25 1.50
C ILE A 74 -2.31 13.59 1.51
N THR A 75 -1.72 14.48 2.31
CA THR A 75 -1.32 15.86 1.98
C THR A 75 -1.91 16.44 0.70
N SER A 76 -2.77 17.46 0.86
CA SER A 76 -3.11 18.59 -0.03
C SER A 76 -2.86 18.50 -1.55
N SER A 77 -1.69 18.08 -2.01
CA SER A 77 -1.24 18.05 -3.41
C SER A 77 -2.05 17.15 -4.36
N TYR A 78 -2.74 16.13 -3.84
CA TYR A 78 -3.48 15.16 -4.67
C TYR A 78 -4.96 15.02 -4.27
N LEU A 79 -5.52 16.01 -3.58
CA LEU A 79 -6.91 15.96 -3.10
C LEU A 79 -7.95 15.73 -4.22
N ALA A 80 -7.60 16.08 -5.45
CA ALA A 80 -8.45 15.97 -6.63
C ALA A 80 -8.16 14.75 -7.52
N LEU A 81 -7.24 13.86 -7.13
CA LEU A 81 -6.96 12.63 -7.89
C LEU A 81 -7.66 11.43 -7.27
N PRO A 82 -8.27 10.54 -8.09
CA PRO A 82 -8.74 9.24 -7.62
C PRO A 82 -7.54 8.30 -7.48
N ILE A 83 -7.18 7.99 -6.23
CA ILE A 83 -5.98 7.20 -5.93
C ILE A 83 -6.32 5.99 -5.07
N ILE A 84 -5.74 4.85 -5.41
CA ILE A 84 -5.94 3.57 -4.73
C ILE A 84 -4.61 2.80 -4.64
N ASP A 85 -4.68 1.63 -4.00
CA ASP A 85 -3.64 0.61 -3.96
C ASP A 85 -2.26 1.18 -3.64
N LEU A 86 -2.16 1.78 -2.45
CA LEU A 86 -0.89 2.18 -1.88
C LEU A 86 -0.12 0.91 -1.51
N THR A 87 1.17 0.88 -1.82
CA THR A 87 2.14 -0.06 -1.23
C THR A 87 3.35 0.75 -0.77
N ILE A 88 3.95 0.42 0.37
CA ILE A 88 5.14 1.11 0.92
C ILE A 88 6.26 0.10 1.12
N LEU A 89 7.40 0.37 0.51
CA LEU A 89 8.65 -0.36 0.70
C LEU A 89 9.60 0.44 1.59
N PRO A 90 9.87 0.02 2.84
CA PRO A 90 10.98 0.56 3.62
C PRO A 90 12.31 0.20 2.93
N LEU A 91 13.27 1.13 2.84
CA LEU A 91 14.58 0.87 2.22
C LEU A 91 15.68 0.67 3.28
N SER A 92 15.95 1.74 4.03
CA SER A 92 16.93 1.83 5.12
C SER A 92 16.38 2.80 6.18
N ASP A 93 17.05 2.99 7.31
CA ASP A 93 16.56 3.82 8.42
C ASP A 93 16.04 5.20 7.96
N GLY A 94 14.72 5.39 8.09
CA GLY A 94 14.01 6.62 7.74
C GLY A 94 13.71 6.83 6.25
N GLU A 95 14.10 5.91 5.37
CA GLU A 95 13.87 6.01 3.93
C GLU A 95 12.83 5.02 3.42
N TYR A 96 11.93 5.53 2.58
CA TYR A 96 10.79 4.77 2.07
C TYR A 96 10.53 5.10 0.60
N ILE A 97 10.13 4.09 -0.17
CA ILE A 97 9.46 4.28 -1.46
C ILE A 97 8.00 3.87 -1.30
N ARG A 98 7.10 4.59 -1.96
CA ARG A 98 5.71 4.18 -2.08
C ARG A 98 5.27 4.14 -3.53
N PHE A 99 4.30 3.30 -3.81
CA PHE A 99 3.69 3.12 -5.11
C PHE A 99 2.20 3.40 -4.99
N ILE A 100 1.65 4.16 -5.93
CA ILE A 100 0.26 4.60 -5.89
C ILE A 100 -0.36 4.44 -7.28
N LYS A 101 -1.56 3.88 -7.33
CA LYS A 101 -2.36 3.79 -8.55
C LYS A 101 -3.19 5.05 -8.77
N ASN A 102 -3.12 5.62 -9.96
CA ASN A 102 -3.99 6.69 -10.43
C ASN A 102 -5.14 6.08 -11.25
N GLU A 103 -6.38 6.30 -10.83
CA GLU A 103 -7.57 5.75 -11.49
C GLU A 103 -8.08 6.57 -12.70
N THR A 104 -7.50 7.75 -12.96
CA THR A 104 -7.82 8.55 -14.15
C THR A 104 -7.02 8.07 -15.35
N VAL A 105 -5.69 8.00 -15.19
CA VAL A 105 -4.76 7.59 -16.25
C VAL A 105 -4.46 6.09 -16.22
N LEU A 106 -4.91 5.40 -15.17
CA LEU A 106 -4.79 3.96 -14.97
C LEU A 106 -3.36 3.43 -14.86
N HIS A 107 -2.43 4.21 -14.32
CA HIS A 107 -1.03 3.81 -14.13
C HIS A 107 -0.56 3.98 -12.68
N VAL A 108 0.53 3.27 -12.33
CA VAL A 108 1.19 3.35 -11.03
C VAL A 108 2.40 4.28 -11.11
N TRP A 109 2.54 5.22 -10.17
CA TRP A 109 3.77 6.00 -10.01
C TRP A 109 4.42 5.73 -8.66
N ALA A 110 5.69 6.09 -8.54
CA ALA A 110 6.46 5.95 -7.31
C ALA A 110 6.86 7.32 -6.73
N GLU A 111 6.94 7.38 -5.40
CA GLU A 111 7.46 8.52 -4.66
C GLU A 111 8.43 8.04 -3.59
N ARG A 112 9.45 8.85 -3.28
CA ARG A 112 10.41 8.59 -2.20
C ARG A 112 10.22 9.57 -1.07
N SER A 113 10.44 9.10 0.15
CA SER A 113 10.69 9.95 1.31
C SER A 113 12.02 9.58 1.95
N ASN A 114 12.81 10.61 2.28
CA ASN A 114 14.03 10.49 3.07
C ASN A 114 13.84 11.04 4.50
N GLY A 115 12.60 11.35 4.89
CA GLY A 115 12.26 11.99 6.16
C GLY A 115 11.25 11.19 6.98
N GLY A 116 11.23 9.87 6.82
CA GLY A 116 10.25 8.99 7.45
C GLY A 116 8.90 8.91 6.74
N LEU A 117 8.00 8.09 7.26
CA LEU A 117 6.67 7.85 6.68
C LEU A 117 5.82 9.11 6.54
N PHE A 118 5.98 10.06 7.47
CA PHE A 118 5.26 11.32 7.52
C PHE A 118 6.08 12.52 7.01
N GLY A 119 7.24 12.26 6.40
CA GLY A 119 8.06 13.27 5.76
C GLY A 119 7.48 13.77 4.44
N THR A 120 8.26 14.61 3.76
CA THR A 120 7.97 15.00 2.38
C THR A 120 8.12 13.80 1.46
N TRP A 121 7.18 13.63 0.54
CA TRP A 121 7.24 12.64 -0.52
C TRP A 121 7.46 13.32 -1.85
N THR A 122 8.45 12.86 -2.61
CA THR A 122 8.82 13.42 -3.91
C THR A 122 8.68 12.35 -4.98
N LYS A 123 8.07 12.71 -6.12
CA LYS A 123 7.91 11.81 -7.24
C LYS A 123 9.28 11.34 -7.76
N ILE A 124 9.38 10.04 -8.01
CA ILE A 124 10.59 9.43 -8.59
C ILE A 124 10.43 9.48 -10.10
N GLY A 125 11.32 10.23 -10.76
CA GLY A 125 11.25 10.49 -12.19
C GLY A 125 9.99 11.28 -12.61
N ASP A 126 9.81 11.45 -13.92
CA ASP A 126 8.73 12.25 -14.49
C ASP A 126 7.50 11.40 -14.90
N GLY A 127 7.56 10.08 -14.68
CA GLY A 127 6.65 9.12 -15.32
C GLY A 127 5.88 8.19 -14.37
N TYR A 128 5.46 7.08 -14.94
CA TYR A 128 4.86 5.94 -14.26
C TYR A 128 5.89 4.80 -14.21
N VAL A 129 5.75 3.93 -13.22
CA VAL A 129 6.65 2.79 -12.97
C VAL A 129 6.71 1.86 -14.17
N ASN A 130 5.61 1.73 -14.90
CA ASN A 130 5.56 1.00 -16.16
C ASN A 130 4.52 1.64 -17.11
N PRO A 131 4.58 1.34 -18.43
CA PRO A 131 3.64 1.88 -19.41
C PRO A 131 2.33 1.09 -19.51
N TYR A 132 2.07 0.16 -18.60
CA TYR A 132 0.92 -0.73 -18.64
C TYR A 132 -0.19 -0.24 -17.72
N VAL A 133 -1.44 -0.51 -18.13
CA VAL A 133 -2.60 -0.35 -17.27
C VAL A 133 -2.61 -1.48 -16.25
N THR A 134 -2.17 -1.20 -15.02
CA THR A 134 -2.06 -2.18 -13.92
C THR A 134 -2.54 -1.61 -12.60
N GLU A 135 -3.03 -2.45 -11.70
CA GLU A 135 -3.43 -2.11 -10.33
C GLU A 135 -2.70 -3.04 -9.33
N GLY A 136 -2.87 -2.80 -8.02
CA GLY A 136 -2.25 -3.62 -6.98
C GLY A 136 -0.72 -3.71 -7.05
N PRO A 137 0.01 -2.58 -7.04
CA PRO A 137 1.46 -2.64 -6.85
C PRO A 137 1.77 -3.37 -5.55
N LEU A 138 2.81 -4.20 -5.59
CA LEU A 138 3.33 -4.91 -4.44
C LEU A 138 4.85 -4.80 -4.50
N ALA A 139 5.46 -4.32 -3.42
CA ALA A 139 6.90 -4.14 -3.32
C ALA A 139 7.42 -4.80 -2.04
N PHE A 140 8.50 -5.57 -2.16
CA PHE A 140 9.14 -6.28 -1.06
C PHE A 140 10.64 -6.42 -1.33
N HIS A 141 11.42 -6.65 -0.27
CA HIS A 141 12.83 -7.05 -0.40
C HIS A 141 12.92 -8.53 -0.72
N ASP A 142 13.71 -8.88 -1.74
CA ASP A 142 14.01 -10.27 -2.10
C ASP A 142 15.37 -10.69 -1.51
N ASN A 143 15.52 -11.99 -1.20
CA ASN A 143 16.73 -12.57 -0.61
C ASN A 143 17.89 -12.75 -1.62
N GLU A 144 17.58 -12.88 -2.92
CA GLU A 144 18.58 -13.10 -3.98
C GLU A 144 18.66 -11.95 -5.00
N GLY A 145 17.95 -10.84 -4.74
CA GLY A 145 17.83 -9.72 -5.67
C GLY A 145 16.52 -9.76 -6.46
N TYR A 146 15.93 -8.58 -6.61
CA TYR A 146 14.58 -8.25 -7.08
C TYR A 146 14.00 -9.07 -8.26
N VAL A 147 12.82 -9.69 -8.11
CA VAL A 147 11.93 -10.04 -9.25
C VAL A 147 10.43 -10.04 -8.83
N PRO A 148 9.45 -9.48 -9.60
CA PRO A 148 9.47 -8.67 -10.85
C PRO A 148 8.60 -7.38 -10.75
N GLN A 149 8.91 -6.16 -11.18
CA GLN A 149 10.00 -5.51 -11.89
C GLN A 149 11.09 -5.10 -10.91
N TYR A 150 12.30 -4.84 -11.39
CA TYR A 150 13.39 -4.38 -10.54
C TYR A 150 13.96 -3.04 -10.97
N THR A 151 14.58 -2.39 -10.00
CA THR A 151 15.34 -1.16 -10.15
C THR A 151 16.63 -1.34 -9.36
N ASP A 152 17.76 -1.04 -9.98
CA ASP A 152 19.07 -0.95 -9.33
C ASP A 152 19.48 0.51 -9.06
N ASP A 153 18.67 1.48 -9.52
CA ASP A 153 18.92 2.92 -9.47
C ASP A 153 18.01 3.67 -8.47
N GLY A 154 17.40 2.95 -7.53
CA GLY A 154 16.57 3.54 -6.47
C GLY A 154 15.17 3.95 -6.93
N GLY A 155 14.63 3.29 -7.96
CA GLY A 155 13.27 3.45 -8.46
C GLY A 155 13.13 4.33 -9.69
N VAL A 156 14.24 4.79 -10.29
CA VAL A 156 14.23 5.68 -11.46
C VAL A 156 13.90 4.91 -12.74
N THR A 157 14.48 3.72 -12.90
CA THR A 157 14.22 2.83 -14.03
C THR A 157 13.71 1.49 -13.53
N TRP A 158 12.66 0.95 -14.17
CA TRP A 158 12.07 -0.34 -13.84
C TRP A 158 12.18 -1.31 -15.00
N VAL A 159 12.78 -2.48 -14.76
CA VAL A 159 12.97 -3.56 -15.73
C VAL A 159 12.03 -4.72 -15.43
N ASN A 160 11.32 -5.23 -16.44
CA ASN A 160 10.48 -6.41 -16.28
C ASN A 160 11.34 -7.65 -15.98
N GLY A 161 11.09 -8.29 -14.84
CA GLY A 161 11.67 -9.60 -14.53
C GLY A 161 10.95 -10.75 -15.25
N ASP A 162 11.61 -11.92 -15.29
CA ASP A 162 10.99 -13.14 -15.82
C ASP A 162 9.83 -13.60 -14.92
N ARG A 163 8.72 -13.96 -15.56
CA ARG A 163 7.47 -14.40 -14.92
C ARG A 163 7.04 -15.79 -15.40
N SER A 164 7.89 -16.50 -16.12
CA SER A 164 7.60 -17.82 -16.70
C SER A 164 7.11 -18.86 -15.68
N ASN A 165 7.62 -18.80 -14.44
CA ASN A 165 7.26 -19.70 -13.35
C ASN A 165 6.19 -19.14 -12.39
N PHE A 166 5.61 -17.97 -12.67
CA PHE A 166 4.58 -17.39 -11.79
C PHE A 166 3.25 -18.13 -11.98
N PRO A 167 2.47 -18.31 -10.89
CA PRO A 167 1.11 -18.80 -11.01
C PRO A 167 0.29 -17.94 -11.98
N ALA A 168 -0.55 -18.58 -12.79
CA ALA A 168 -1.51 -17.84 -13.61
C ALA A 168 -2.57 -17.17 -12.74
N LEU A 169 -3.16 -16.06 -13.23
CA LEU A 169 -4.27 -15.34 -12.60
C LEU A 169 -3.94 -14.75 -11.21
N THR A 170 -2.68 -14.38 -10.96
CA THR A 170 -2.32 -13.60 -9.77
C THR A 170 -3.14 -12.31 -9.69
N LYS A 171 -3.53 -11.96 -8.46
CA LYS A 171 -4.30 -10.77 -8.10
C LYS A 171 -3.56 -10.02 -6.99
N HIS A 172 -4.11 -8.89 -6.58
CA HIS A 172 -3.64 -8.12 -5.43
C HIS A 172 -3.39 -9.05 -4.22
N GLY A 173 -2.20 -9.00 -3.66
CA GLY A 173 -1.78 -9.91 -2.60
C GLY A 173 -0.64 -9.36 -1.76
N VAL A 174 0.00 -10.23 -1.00
CA VAL A 174 1.11 -9.91 -0.10
C VAL A 174 2.19 -10.97 -0.24
N VAL A 175 3.46 -10.57 -0.13
CA VAL A 175 4.57 -11.50 0.06
C VAL A 175 4.83 -11.64 1.55
N VAL A 176 4.71 -12.87 2.06
CA VAL A 176 5.03 -13.18 3.45
C VAL A 176 6.44 -13.75 3.49
N PRO A 177 7.42 -13.02 4.07
CA PRO A 177 8.77 -13.55 4.23
C PRO A 177 8.74 -14.72 5.20
N VAL A 178 9.44 -15.79 4.85
CA VAL A 178 9.61 -16.99 5.68
C VAL A 178 11.09 -17.18 5.98
N ASN A 179 11.40 -17.66 7.18
CA ASN A 179 12.75 -18.09 7.51
C ASN A 179 13.03 -19.50 6.97
N GLN A 180 14.29 -19.94 7.00
CA GLN A 180 14.70 -21.24 6.47
C GLN A 180 13.90 -22.39 7.07
N THR A 181 13.72 -22.41 8.40
CA THR A 181 12.95 -23.45 9.09
C THR A 181 11.49 -23.51 8.60
N GLN A 182 10.87 -22.37 8.35
CA GLN A 182 9.51 -22.28 7.82
C GLN A 182 9.46 -22.73 6.36
N TYR A 183 10.45 -22.35 5.54
CA TYR A 183 10.57 -22.81 4.16
C TYR A 183 10.68 -24.34 4.09
N ASP A 184 11.62 -24.93 4.83
CA ASP A 184 11.85 -26.39 4.86
C ASP A 184 10.58 -27.13 5.30
N ALA A 185 9.84 -26.57 6.26
CA ALA A 185 8.58 -27.16 6.74
C ALA A 185 7.45 -27.09 5.69
N ILE A 186 7.41 -26.04 4.86
CA ILE A 186 6.46 -25.93 3.74
C ILE A 186 6.83 -26.94 2.65
N GLU A 187 8.11 -26.98 2.27
CA GLU A 187 8.64 -27.87 1.25
C GLU A 187 8.33 -29.34 1.60
N ALA A 188 8.71 -29.80 2.79
CA ALA A 188 8.50 -31.18 3.22
C ALA A 188 7.01 -31.63 3.28
N LYS A 189 6.07 -30.68 3.30
CA LYS A 189 4.63 -30.97 3.39
C LYS A 189 3.94 -30.98 2.02
N TRP A 190 4.41 -30.15 1.09
CA TRP A 190 3.67 -29.83 -0.14
C TRP A 190 4.45 -30.07 -1.43
N VAL A 191 5.73 -30.45 -1.34
CA VAL A 191 6.61 -30.82 -2.45
C VAL A 191 7.06 -32.27 -2.26
#